data_AF-A0A2W6B4T9-F1
#
_entry.id   AF-A0A2W6B4T9-F1
#
_cell.length_a   1.000
_cell.length_b   1.000
_cell.length_c   1.000
_cell.angle_alpha   90.00
_cell.angle_beta   90.00
_cell.angle_gamma   90.00
#
_symmetry.space_group_name_H-M   'P 1'
#
loop_
_entity.id
_entity.type
_entity.pdbx_description
1 polymer ?
#
loop_
_entity_poly.entity_id
_entity_poly.type
_entity_poly.pdbx_seq_one_letter_code
_entity_poly.pdbx_strand_id
1 'polypeptide(L)' 'MVAESLSAKQALCSDLTVERATDLLWALGSAEMYRMLAVDRGWSSAQYEQWLASSLHHALL' A
#
# COMPACT_ATOMS: atom_id res chain seq x y z
N MET A 1 0.71 -10.44 9.78
CA MET A 1 0.31 -9.25 8.97
C MET A 1 0.36 -9.56 7.48
N VAL A 2 -0.16 -8.68 6.59
CA VAL A 2 -0.14 -8.89 5.12
C VAL A 2 1.29 -9.01 4.57
N ALA A 3 2.23 -8.20 5.06
CA ALA A 3 3.64 -8.26 4.65
C ALA A 3 4.29 -9.62 4.95
N GLU A 4 4.07 -10.19 6.13
CA GLU A 4 4.56 -11.53 6.50
C GLU A 4 3.97 -12.62 5.58
N SER A 5 2.69 -12.50 5.22
CA SER A 5 2.02 -13.45 4.31
C SER A 5 2.58 -13.38 2.89
N LEU A 6 2.99 -12.20 2.42
CA LEU A 6 3.65 -12.03 1.12
C LEU A 6 5.08 -12.58 1.14
N SER A 7 5.83 -12.36 2.21
CA SER A 7 7.18 -12.92 2.40
C SER A 7 7.17 -14.44 2.47
N ALA A 8 6.23 -15.03 3.22
CA ALA A 8 6.07 -16.49 3.30
C ALA A 8 5.76 -17.14 1.95
N LYS A 9 5.16 -16.38 1.02
CA LYS A 9 4.86 -16.81 -0.35
C LYS A 9 5.97 -16.49 -1.35
N GLN A 10 7.09 -15.90 -0.90
CA GLN A 10 8.17 -15.38 -1.76
C GLN A 10 7.65 -14.44 -2.86
N ALA A 11 6.53 -13.75 -2.58
CA ALA A 11 5.89 -12.85 -3.53
C ALA A 11 6.39 -11.41 -3.37
N LEU A 12 7.11 -11.09 -2.30
CA LEU A 12 7.74 -9.78 -2.15
C LEU A 12 8.83 -9.60 -3.20
N CYS A 13 8.91 -8.40 -3.77
CA CYS A 13 10.05 -7.97 -4.58
C CYS A 13 11.36 -8.30 -3.85
N SER A 14 12.36 -8.79 -4.58
CA SER A 14 13.57 -9.41 -4.03
C SER A 14 14.36 -8.52 -3.08
N ASP A 15 14.21 -7.20 -3.22
CA ASP A 15 14.98 -6.20 -2.47
C ASP A 15 14.24 -5.69 -1.22
N LEU A 16 13.06 -6.25 -0.92
CA LEU A 16 12.18 -5.79 0.15
C LEU A 16 12.15 -6.74 1.35
N THR A 17 12.39 -6.17 2.54
CA THR A 17 12.17 -6.86 3.81
C THR A 17 10.70 -6.76 4.24
N VAL A 18 10.28 -7.62 5.17
CA VAL A 18 8.92 -7.58 5.75
C VAL A 18 8.65 -6.27 6.46
N GLU A 19 9.65 -5.72 7.16
CA GLU A 19 9.58 -4.42 7.84
C GLU A 19 9.35 -3.31 6.82
N ARG A 20 10.13 -3.30 5.72
CA ARG A 20 9.96 -2.28 4.68
C ARG A 20 8.62 -2.39 3.98
N ALA A 21 8.14 -3.61 3.73
CA ALA A 21 6.81 -3.84 3.16
C ALA A 21 5.70 -3.34 4.11
N THR A 22 5.91 -3.50 5.42
CA THR A 22 5.01 -3.01 6.46
C THR A 22 5.00 -1.47 6.50
N ASP A 23 6.16 -0.82 6.43
CA ASP A 23 6.26 0.64 6.35
C ASP A 23 5.47 1.20 5.16
N LEU A 24 5.58 0.56 3.98
CA LEU A 24 4.88 0.97 2.76
C LEU A 24 3.36 0.80 2.88
N LEU A 25 2.90 -0.31 3.45
CA LEU A 25 1.48 -0.55 3.72
C LEU A 25 0.90 0.52 4.65
N TRP A 26 1.61 0.87 5.72
CA TRP A 26 1.18 1.90 6.65
C TRP A 26 1.24 3.30 6.05
N ALA A 27 2.29 3.65 5.31
CA ALA A 27 2.44 4.96 4.71
C ALA A 27 1.34 5.23 3.67
N LEU A 28 1.15 4.30 2.73
CA LEU A 28 0.20 4.45 1.62
C LEU A 28 -1.26 4.22 2.06
N GLY A 29 -1.49 3.29 2.99
CA GLY A 29 -2.82 2.96 3.49
C GLY A 29 -3.28 3.82 4.68
N SER A 30 -2.50 4.83 5.08
CA SER A 30 -2.82 5.67 6.25
C SER A 30 -4.12 6.45 6.05
N ALA A 31 -4.81 6.71 7.17
CA ALA A 31 -5.98 7.60 7.17
C ALA A 31 -5.64 9.03 6.72
N GLU A 32 -4.38 9.45 6.88
CA GLU A 32 -3.89 10.73 6.39
C GLU A 32 -3.83 10.74 4.85
N MET A 33 -3.28 9.70 4.24
CA MET A 33 -3.27 9.55 2.77
C MET A 33 -4.69 9.53 2.20
N TYR A 34 -5.60 8.80 2.84
CA TYR A 34 -7.02 8.80 2.47
C TYR A 34 -7.62 10.21 2.55
N ARG A 35 -7.39 10.94 3.65
CA ARG A 35 -7.90 12.31 3.80
C ARG A 35 -7.36 13.22 2.70
N MET A 36 -6.05 13.21 2.49
CA MET A 36 -5.43 14.06 1.48
C MET A 36 -6.02 13.82 0.09
N LEU A 37 -6.17 12.56 -0.32
CA LEU A 37 -6.64 12.24 -1.67
C LEU A 37 -8.17 12.31 -1.81
N ALA A 38 -8.92 11.69 -0.90
CA ALA A 38 -10.37 11.62 -1.00
C ALA A 38 -11.07 12.91 -0.56
N VAL A 39 -10.59 13.54 0.51
CA VAL A 39 -11.22 14.75 1.07
C VAL A 39 -10.64 16.00 0.43
N ASP A 40 -9.32 16.20 0.53
CA ASP A 40 -8.70 17.47 0.12
C ASP A 40 -8.55 17.58 -1.41
N ARG A 41 -8.34 16.46 -2.11
CA ARG A 41 -8.27 16.40 -3.58
C ARG A 41 -9.55 15.90 -4.24
N GLY A 42 -10.57 15.57 -3.46
CA GLY A 42 -11.91 15.23 -3.96
C GLY A 42 -11.99 13.90 -4.72
N TRP A 43 -11.07 12.97 -4.49
CA TRP A 43 -11.18 11.64 -5.09
C TRP A 43 -12.38 10.89 -4.51
N SER A 44 -13.07 10.12 -5.35
CA SER A 44 -13.99 9.12 -4.85
C SER A 44 -13.23 7.99 -4.14
N SER A 45 -13.91 7.29 -3.23
CA SER A 45 -13.33 6.14 -2.54
C SER A 45 -12.85 5.05 -3.51
N ALA A 46 -13.55 4.86 -4.63
CA ALA A 46 -13.15 3.92 -5.67
C ALA A 46 -11.84 4.33 -6.38
N GLN A 47 -11.67 5.64 -6.65
CA GLN A 47 -10.41 6.14 -7.22
C GLN A 47 -9.24 5.95 -6.24
N TYR A 48 -9.47 6.20 -4.95
CA TYR A 48 -8.47 5.96 -3.92
C TYR A 48 -8.10 4.47 -3.81
N GLU A 49 -9.08 3.56 -3.75
CA GLU A 49 -8.82 2.12 -3.69
C GLU A 49 -8.03 1.63 -4.91
N GLN A 50 -8.43 2.05 -6.11
CA GLN A 50 -7.74 1.65 -7.34
C GLN A 50 -6.28 2.12 -7.35
N TRP A 51 -6.04 3.36 -6.94
CA TRP A 51 -4.70 3.91 -6.83
C TRP A 51 -3.87 3.24 -5.73
N LEU A 52 -4.46 3.00 -4.55
CA LEU A 52 -3.77 2.36 -3.43
C LEU A 52 -3.37 0.93 -3.81
N ALA A 53 -4.28 0.17 -4.42
CA ALA A 53 -4.01 -1.18 -4.90
C ALA A 53 -2.89 -1.19 -5.94
N SER A 54 -2.95 -0.31 -6.95
CA SER A 54 -1.90 -0.22 -7.96
C SER A 54 -0.54 0.20 -7.38
N SER A 55 -0.54 1.13 -6.43
CA SER A 55 0.68 1.64 -5.80
C SER A 55 1.34 0.58 -4.92
N LEU A 56 0.54 -0.12 -4.10
CA LEU A 56 1.03 -1.21 -3.27
C LEU A 56 1.48 -2.41 -4.10
N HIS A 57 0.77 -2.75 -5.18
CA HIS A 57 1.21 -3.79 -6.09
C HIS A 57 2.59 -3.46 -6.66
N HIS A 58 2.79 -2.24 -7.18
CA HIS A 58 4.07 -1.84 -7.77
C HIS A 58 5.20 -1.74 -6.74
N ALA A 59 4.88 -1.39 -5.49
CA ALA A 59 5.87 -1.22 -4.45
C ALA A 59 6.24 -2.53 -3.74
N LEU A 60 5.38 -3.55 -3.78
CA LEU A 60 5.57 -4.80 -3.02
C LEU A 60 5.89 -6.01 -3.91
N LEU A 61 5.53 -6.01 -5.19
CA LEU A 61 5.66 -7.14 -6.12
C LEU A 61 6.52 -6.75 -7.32
#